data_AF-A0A0F2NK23-F1
#
_entry.id   AF-A0A0F2NK23-F1
#
_cell.length_a   1.000
_cell.length_b   1.000
_cell.length_c   1.000
_cell.angle_alpha   90.00
_cell.angle_beta   90.00
_cell.angle_gamma   90.00
#
_symmetry.space_group_name_H-M   'P 1'
#
loop_
_entity.id
_entity.type
_entity.pdbx_description
1 polymer ?
#
loop_
_entity_poly.entity_id
_entity_poly.type
_entity_poly.pdbx_seq_one_letter_code
_entity_poly.pdbx_strand_id
1 'polypeptide(L)'
;MLAQKILTRNPKAELYYDLVELLTGVTLVGFLWTHMLFVATILLGKNTFNSLSQALDDYYLSYVGIPFIILVFMMHILTAGRRLPTRYQEQQIIWRHAKMLEGADTWVWVFQVITGAAIFALGSIHMWVVISGWPISAMTSAERMQAFWWFYLVLLILGEYHAGFGIYRQFVKWGWFPRKPLGYISKVITAIILTLGLAALWVFLKLGGA
;
A
#
# COMPACT_ATOMS: atom_id res chain seq x y z
N MET A 1 -34.39 5.36 -0.47
CA MET A 1 -33.04 5.94 -0.70
C MET A 1 -33.05 7.47 -0.85
N LEU A 2 -33.99 8.09 -1.58
CA LEU A 2 -34.02 9.56 -1.75
C LEU A 2 -34.22 10.33 -0.42
N ALA A 3 -35.20 9.94 0.39
CA ALA A 3 -35.48 10.57 1.68
C ALA A 3 -34.29 10.47 2.65
N GLN A 4 -33.66 9.30 2.73
CA GLN A 4 -32.43 9.10 3.53
C GLN A 4 -31.31 10.05 3.05
N LYS A 5 -31.06 10.14 1.74
CA LYS A 5 -30.02 11.01 1.18
C LYS A 5 -30.27 12.50 1.46
N ILE A 6 -31.54 12.92 1.57
CA ILE A 6 -31.91 14.30 1.92
C ILE A 6 -31.71 14.55 3.42
N LEU A 7 -32.16 13.62 4.27
CA LEU A 7 -32.13 13.76 5.72
C LEU A 7 -30.73 13.57 6.34
N THR A 8 -29.84 12.81 5.68
CA THR A 8 -28.51 12.49 6.22
C THR A 8 -27.36 13.25 5.53
N ARG A 9 -27.66 14.22 4.66
CA ARG A 9 -26.63 14.98 3.93
C ARG A 9 -25.88 15.91 4.89
N ASN A 10 -24.62 15.61 5.16
CA ASN A 10 -23.72 16.49 5.91
C ASN A 10 -22.45 16.78 5.09
N PRO A 11 -22.40 17.92 4.37
CA PRO A 11 -21.27 18.25 3.50
C PRO A 11 -19.94 18.36 4.24
N LYS A 12 -19.94 18.83 5.50
CA LYS A 12 -18.72 18.94 6.31
C LYS A 12 -18.18 17.56 6.67
N ALA A 13 -19.06 16.63 7.05
CA ALA A 13 -18.66 15.26 7.35
C ALA A 13 -18.05 14.58 6.11
N GLU A 14 -18.65 14.74 4.93
CA GLU A 14 -18.09 14.19 3.69
C GLU A 14 -16.71 14.77 3.37
N LEU A 15 -16.50 16.07 3.57
CA LEU A 15 -15.18 16.68 3.42
C LEU A 15 -14.16 16.08 4.39
N TYR A 16 -14.51 15.91 5.66
CA TYR A 16 -13.60 15.30 6.64
C TYR A 16 -13.23 13.87 6.27
N TYR A 17 -14.18 13.05 5.82
CA TYR A 17 -13.86 11.71 5.34
C TYR A 17 -12.91 11.73 4.13
N ASP A 18 -13.14 12.63 3.17
CA ASP A 18 -12.27 12.80 2.01
C ASP A 18 -10.85 13.26 2.40
N LEU A 19 -10.72 14.11 3.42
CA LEU A 19 -9.42 14.54 3.96
C LEU A 19 -8.71 13.43 4.73
N VAL A 20 -9.43 12.66 5.55
CA VAL A 20 -8.84 11.51 6.26
C VAL A 20 -8.37 10.44 5.27
N GLU A 21 -9.16 10.12 4.24
CA GLU A 21 -8.77 9.19 3.18
C GLU A 21 -7.50 9.67 2.45
N LEU A 22 -7.42 10.97 2.12
CA LEU A 22 -6.25 11.58 1.50
C LEU A 22 -5.01 11.48 2.41
N LEU A 23 -5.11 11.98 3.64
CA LEU A 23 -3.96 12.07 4.56
C LEU A 23 -3.44 10.69 4.93
N THR A 24 -4.33 9.75 5.21
CA THR A 24 -3.95 8.36 5.48
C THR A 24 -3.34 7.70 4.26
N GLY A 25 -3.92 7.89 3.07
CA GLY A 25 -3.37 7.35 1.82
C GLY A 25 -1.98 7.88 1.49
N VAL A 26 -1.75 9.19 1.59
CA VAL A 26 -0.43 9.80 1.37
C VAL A 26 0.58 9.30 2.40
N THR A 27 0.17 9.18 3.67
CA THR A 27 1.03 8.65 4.74
C THR A 27 1.42 7.19 4.47
N LEU A 28 0.49 6.35 4.03
CA LEU A 28 0.78 4.95 3.69
C LEU A 28 1.69 4.79 2.48
N VAL A 29 1.57 5.67 1.47
CA VAL A 29 2.50 5.68 0.32
C VAL A 29 3.91 6.05 0.80
N GLY A 30 4.03 7.10 1.61
CA GLY A 30 5.32 7.51 2.19
C GLY A 30 5.95 6.41 3.05
N PHE A 31 5.14 5.74 3.87
CA PHE A 31 5.55 4.56 4.64
C PHE A 31 6.01 3.43 3.72
N LEU A 32 5.20 3.05 2.72
CA LEU A 32 5.53 1.94 1.82
C LEU A 32 6.86 2.19 1.10
N TRP A 33 7.06 3.37 0.53
CA TRP A 33 8.31 3.68 -0.17
C TRP A 33 9.52 3.72 0.77
N THR A 34 9.38 4.31 1.96
CA THR A 34 10.43 4.28 2.99
C THR A 34 10.74 2.85 3.43
N HIS A 35 9.71 2.05 3.65
CA HIS A 35 9.81 0.63 3.98
C HIS A 35 10.55 -0.14 2.89
N MET A 36 10.24 0.09 1.60
CA MET A 36 10.93 -0.56 0.50
C MET A 36 12.42 -0.20 0.45
N LEU A 37 12.77 1.06 0.73
CA LEU A 37 14.18 1.49 0.83
C LEU A 37 14.89 0.83 2.02
N PHE A 38 14.23 0.74 3.18
CA PHE A 38 14.80 0.13 4.37
C PHE A 38 15.02 -1.37 4.18
N VAL A 39 14.05 -2.07 3.58
CA VAL A 39 14.16 -3.50 3.28
C VAL A 39 15.25 -3.75 2.22
N ALA A 40 15.39 -2.85 1.24
CA ALA A 40 16.42 -2.94 0.20
C ALA A 40 17.85 -2.73 0.72
N THR A 41 18.06 -2.29 1.96
CA THR A 41 19.42 -2.19 2.53
C THR A 41 20.12 -3.56 2.64
N ILE A 42 19.37 -4.67 2.56
CA ILE A 42 19.95 -6.01 2.44
C ILE A 42 20.86 -6.17 1.20
N LEU A 43 20.62 -5.40 0.14
CA LEU A 43 21.45 -5.37 -1.06
C LEU A 43 22.87 -4.88 -0.77
N LEU A 44 23.04 -4.08 0.30
CA LEU A 44 24.34 -3.58 0.77
C LEU A 44 25.03 -4.57 1.74
N GLY A 45 24.29 -5.56 2.25
CA GLY A 45 24.79 -6.61 3.12
C GLY A 45 23.96 -6.81 4.40
N LYS A 46 24.13 -7.99 5.02
CA LYS A 46 23.39 -8.38 6.25
C LYS A 46 23.65 -7.41 7.40
N ASN A 47 24.89 -6.95 7.55
CA ASN A 47 25.28 -6.05 8.63
C ASN A 47 24.55 -4.72 8.51
N THR A 48 24.49 -4.13 7.32
CA THR A 48 23.77 -2.86 7.09
C THR A 48 22.29 -2.98 7.39
N PHE A 49 21.64 -4.06 6.91
CA PHE A 49 20.23 -4.32 7.20
C PHE A 49 19.98 -4.48 8.71
N ASN A 50 20.80 -5.30 9.38
CA ASN A 50 20.65 -5.56 10.82
C ASN A 50 20.92 -4.31 11.65
N SER A 51 21.95 -3.52 11.32
CA SER A 51 22.26 -2.27 12.01
C SER A 51 21.14 -1.24 11.84
N LEU A 52 20.54 -1.14 10.65
CA LEU A 52 19.36 -0.28 10.45
C LEU A 52 18.19 -0.75 11.31
N SER A 53 17.88 -2.05 11.27
CA SER A 53 16.79 -2.62 12.08
C SER A 53 17.01 -2.38 13.57
N GLN A 54 18.22 -2.61 14.05
CA GLN A 54 18.59 -2.36 15.44
C GLN A 54 18.48 -0.87 15.78
N ALA A 55 18.93 0.04 14.93
CA ALA A 55 18.79 1.48 15.16
C ALA A 55 17.32 1.90 15.27
N LEU A 56 16.42 1.33 14.46
CA LEU A 56 14.98 1.62 14.57
C LEU A 56 14.41 1.18 15.94
N ASP A 57 14.92 0.10 16.52
CA ASP A 57 14.54 -0.37 17.85
C ASP A 57 15.19 0.48 18.96
N ASP A 58 16.50 0.74 18.88
CA ASP A 58 17.29 1.50 19.86
C ASP A 58 16.77 2.95 20.01
N TYR A 59 16.33 3.58 18.91
CA TYR A 59 15.73 4.92 18.93
C TYR A 59 14.20 4.92 19.12
N TYR A 60 13.61 3.78 19.50
CA TYR A 60 12.16 3.60 19.72
C TYR A 60 11.27 3.90 18.50
N LEU A 61 11.85 4.02 17.30
CA LEU A 61 11.13 4.30 16.06
C LEU A 61 10.21 3.14 15.67
N SER A 62 10.63 1.88 15.85
CA SER A 62 9.76 0.72 15.63
C SER A 62 8.58 0.69 16.60
N TYR A 63 8.84 0.97 17.87
CA TYR A 63 7.84 0.93 18.96
C TYR A 63 6.70 1.93 18.75
N VAL A 64 7.01 3.10 18.21
CA VAL A 64 6.01 4.14 17.92
C VAL A 64 5.48 4.03 16.49
N GLY A 65 6.36 3.76 15.52
CA GLY A 65 6.04 3.72 14.11
C GLY A 65 5.10 2.58 13.73
N ILE A 66 5.31 1.37 14.27
CA ILE A 66 4.45 0.21 13.99
C ILE A 66 3.00 0.46 14.41
N PRO A 67 2.67 0.78 15.69
CA PRO A 67 1.29 1.02 16.08
C PRO A 67 0.68 2.24 15.37
N PHE A 68 1.48 3.28 15.11
CA PHE A 68 1.03 4.44 14.32
C PHE A 68 0.58 4.04 12.92
N ILE A 69 1.39 3.26 12.19
CA ILE A 69 1.06 2.84 10.83
C ILE A 69 -0.11 1.85 10.82
N ILE A 70 -0.25 0.97 11.82
CA ILE A 70 -1.44 0.10 11.95
C ILE A 70 -2.71 0.95 12.09
N LEU A 71 -2.67 2.00 12.93
CA LEU A 71 -3.81 2.91 13.09
C LEU A 71 -4.13 3.64 11.78
N VAL A 72 -3.12 4.18 11.10
CA VAL A 72 -3.27 4.84 9.79
C VAL A 72 -3.84 3.89 8.75
N PHE A 73 -3.35 2.65 8.69
CA PHE A 73 -3.84 1.61 7.79
C PHE A 73 -5.32 1.29 8.05
N MET A 74 -5.71 1.13 9.31
CA MET A 74 -7.10 0.89 9.69
C MET A 74 -7.99 2.07 9.28
N MET A 75 -7.58 3.30 9.60
CA MET A 75 -8.32 4.51 9.22
C MET A 75 -8.45 4.65 7.69
N HIS A 76 -7.40 4.29 6.94
CA HIS A 76 -7.44 4.30 5.48
C HIS A 76 -8.49 3.33 4.94
N ILE A 77 -8.49 2.08 5.42
CA ILE A 77 -9.44 1.06 4.95
C ILE A 77 -10.87 1.44 5.32
N LEU A 78 -11.10 1.94 6.52
CA LEU A 78 -12.44 2.35 6.96
C LEU A 78 -12.98 3.53 6.13
N THR A 79 -12.13 4.48 5.75
CA THR A 79 -12.55 5.64 4.97
C THR A 79 -12.65 5.35 3.47
N ALA A 80 -11.63 4.72 2.87
CA ALA A 80 -11.63 4.31 1.48
C ALA A 80 -12.69 3.22 1.20
N GLY A 81 -12.94 2.36 2.18
CA GLY A 81 -13.93 1.29 2.12
C GLY A 81 -15.36 1.77 1.86
N ARG A 82 -15.68 3.02 2.23
CA ARG A 82 -16.99 3.66 1.94
C ARG A 82 -17.28 3.78 0.44
N ARG A 83 -16.24 3.73 -0.41
CA ARG A 83 -16.36 3.82 -1.87
C ARG A 83 -16.44 2.45 -2.55
N LEU A 84 -16.36 1.35 -1.80
CA LEU A 84 -16.40 0.00 -2.34
C LEU A 84 -17.84 -0.37 -2.75
N PRO A 85 -18.05 -0.90 -3.98
CA PRO A 85 -19.34 -1.49 -4.35
C PRO A 85 -19.53 -2.82 -3.61
N THR A 86 -20.31 -2.79 -2.54
CA THR A 86 -20.49 -3.96 -1.66
C THR A 86 -21.57 -4.91 -2.18
N ARG A 87 -22.50 -4.42 -3.00
CA ARG A 87 -23.56 -5.25 -3.59
C ARG A 87 -23.14 -5.79 -4.95
N TYR A 88 -23.46 -7.06 -5.21
CA TYR A 88 -23.17 -7.69 -6.50
C TYR A 88 -23.73 -6.90 -7.71
N GLN A 89 -24.92 -6.34 -7.58
CA GLN A 89 -25.54 -5.51 -8.62
C GLN A 89 -24.73 -4.23 -8.89
N GLU A 90 -24.19 -3.57 -7.86
CA GLU A 90 -23.34 -2.38 -8.00
C GLU A 90 -22.03 -2.73 -8.70
N GLN A 91 -21.44 -3.88 -8.35
CA GLN A 91 -20.24 -4.40 -8.99
C GLN A 91 -20.47 -4.68 -10.48
N GLN A 92 -21.60 -5.31 -10.84
CA GLN A 92 -21.97 -5.54 -12.24
C GLN A 92 -22.15 -4.23 -13.02
N ILE A 93 -22.79 -3.23 -12.42
CA ILE A 93 -23.01 -1.91 -13.04
C ILE A 93 -21.66 -1.24 -13.32
N ILE A 94 -20.78 -1.17 -12.32
CA ILE A 94 -19.44 -0.59 -12.46
C ILE A 94 -18.64 -1.30 -13.54
N TRP A 95 -18.66 -2.64 -13.55
CA TRP A 95 -17.92 -3.42 -14.54
C TRP A 95 -18.40 -3.18 -15.97
N ARG A 96 -19.73 -3.17 -16.19
CA ARG A 96 -20.32 -2.88 -17.51
C ARG A 96 -20.00 -1.45 -17.95
N HIS A 97 -20.07 -0.49 -17.02
CA HIS A 97 -19.77 0.91 -17.31
C HIS A 97 -18.28 1.13 -17.63
N ALA A 98 -17.38 0.47 -16.90
CA ALA A 98 -15.94 0.50 -17.18
C ALA A 98 -15.61 -0.07 -18.57
N LYS A 99 -16.28 -1.16 -18.96
CA LYS A 99 -16.17 -1.73 -20.31
C LYS A 99 -16.68 -0.78 -21.40
N MET A 100 -17.78 -0.07 -21.16
CA MET A 100 -18.36 0.85 -22.14
C MET A 100 -17.54 2.13 -22.33
N LEU A 101 -16.95 2.67 -21.25
CA LEU A 101 -16.15 3.90 -21.32
C LEU A 101 -14.75 3.70 -21.90
N GLU A 102 -14.19 2.50 -21.77
CA GLU A 102 -12.83 2.13 -22.19
C GLU A 102 -11.71 3.06 -21.67
N GLY A 103 -12.00 3.87 -20.64
CA GLY A 103 -11.07 4.85 -20.08
C GLY A 103 -10.06 4.21 -19.15
N ALA A 104 -8.77 4.49 -19.37
CA ALA A 104 -7.67 3.96 -18.56
C ALA A 104 -7.81 4.28 -17.06
N ASP A 105 -8.16 5.52 -16.71
CA ASP A 105 -8.33 5.94 -15.31
C ASP A 105 -9.49 5.22 -14.62
N THR A 106 -10.54 4.85 -15.37
CA THR A 106 -11.67 4.06 -14.86
C THR A 106 -11.23 2.65 -14.50
N TRP A 107 -10.48 2.00 -15.38
CA TRP A 107 -9.92 0.66 -15.12
C TRP A 107 -8.92 0.68 -13.97
N VAL A 108 -8.06 1.69 -13.90
CA VAL A 108 -7.15 1.88 -12.75
C VAL A 108 -7.93 1.94 -11.45
N TRP A 109 -9.03 2.70 -11.39
CA TRP A 109 -9.87 2.74 -10.19
C TRP A 109 -10.46 1.37 -9.82
N VAL A 110 -10.95 0.60 -10.81
CA VAL A 110 -11.44 -0.77 -10.58
C VAL A 110 -10.35 -1.67 -10.01
N PHE A 111 -9.13 -1.62 -10.56
CA PHE A 111 -8.00 -2.38 -10.03
C PHE A 111 -7.54 -1.89 -8.66
N GLN A 112 -7.67 -0.59 -8.35
CA GLN A 112 -7.40 -0.08 -7.00
C GLN A 112 -8.35 -0.67 -5.96
N VAL A 113 -9.63 -0.86 -6.31
CA VAL A 113 -10.60 -1.53 -5.44
C VAL A 113 -10.17 -2.98 -5.18
N ILE A 114 -9.80 -3.72 -6.22
CA ILE A 114 -9.37 -5.12 -6.11
C ILE A 114 -8.07 -5.23 -5.30
N THR A 115 -7.06 -4.44 -5.65
CA THR A 115 -5.76 -4.43 -4.95
C THR A 115 -5.91 -3.97 -3.50
N GLY A 116 -6.75 -2.98 -3.20
CA GLY A 116 -7.01 -2.53 -1.83
C GLY A 116 -7.64 -3.63 -0.96
N ALA A 117 -8.62 -4.36 -1.49
CA ALA A 117 -9.21 -5.50 -0.79
C ALA A 117 -8.19 -6.65 -0.57
N ALA A 118 -7.35 -6.94 -1.57
CA ALA A 118 -6.30 -7.94 -1.46
C ALA A 118 -5.21 -7.52 -0.44
N ILE A 119 -4.78 -6.26 -0.46
CA ILE A 119 -3.80 -5.70 0.49
C ILE A 119 -4.37 -5.68 1.91
N PHE A 120 -5.68 -5.48 2.10
CA PHE A 120 -6.27 -5.59 3.43
C PHE A 120 -5.98 -6.98 4.04
N ALA A 121 -6.19 -8.06 3.29
CA ALA A 121 -5.89 -9.41 3.75
C ALA A 121 -4.38 -9.67 3.85
N LEU A 122 -3.64 -9.47 2.75
CA LEU A 122 -2.22 -9.80 2.64
C LEU A 122 -1.36 -8.91 3.54
N GLY A 123 -1.63 -7.60 3.58
CA GLY A 123 -0.96 -6.65 4.46
C GLY A 123 -1.19 -6.96 5.93
N SER A 124 -2.41 -7.38 6.32
CA SER A 124 -2.68 -7.80 7.70
C SER A 124 -1.89 -9.05 8.09
N ILE A 125 -1.83 -10.05 7.21
CA ILE A 125 -1.00 -11.26 7.42
C ILE A 125 0.48 -10.89 7.52
N HIS A 126 0.95 -10.02 6.62
CA HIS A 126 2.34 -9.56 6.62
C HIS A 126 2.70 -8.86 7.94
N MET A 127 1.88 -7.92 8.39
CA MET A 127 2.09 -7.23 9.66
C MET A 127 2.12 -8.21 10.84
N TRP A 128 1.14 -9.12 10.92
CA TRP A 128 1.08 -10.13 11.99
C TRP A 128 2.36 -10.95 12.06
N VAL A 129 2.80 -11.50 10.92
CA VAL A 129 3.96 -12.39 10.85
C VAL A 129 5.26 -11.64 11.17
N VAL A 130 5.44 -10.42 10.67
CA VAL A 130 6.64 -9.62 10.93
C VAL A 130 6.73 -9.21 12.39
N ILE A 131 5.63 -8.76 12.99
CA ILE A 131 5.58 -8.32 14.39
C ILE A 131 5.74 -9.50 15.35
N SER A 132 5.15 -10.66 15.04
CA SER A 132 5.29 -11.87 15.85
C SER A 132 6.73 -12.42 15.87
N GLY A 133 7.52 -12.10 14.84
CA GLY A 133 8.93 -12.48 14.72
C GLY A 133 9.91 -11.36 15.06
N TRP A 134 9.46 -10.29 15.71
CA TRP A 134 10.29 -9.15 16.11
C TRP A 134 11.13 -9.50 17.37
N PRO A 135 12.42 -9.11 17.47
CA PRO A 135 13.17 -8.16 16.64
C PRO A 135 13.51 -8.64 15.22
N ILE A 136 13.43 -7.72 14.25
CA ILE A 136 13.66 -8.02 12.83
C ILE A 136 15.16 -8.23 12.59
N SER A 137 15.51 -9.28 11.86
CA SER A 137 16.88 -9.52 11.39
C SER A 137 16.87 -10.03 9.95
N ALA A 138 18.04 -9.98 9.31
CA ALA A 138 18.23 -10.51 7.97
C ALA A 138 17.93 -12.02 7.92
N MET A 139 18.32 -12.78 8.95
CA MET A 139 18.11 -14.23 9.00
C MET A 139 16.64 -14.59 9.20
N THR A 140 15.98 -13.98 10.20
CA THR A 140 14.55 -14.24 10.42
C THR A 140 13.71 -13.81 9.21
N SER A 141 14.12 -12.77 8.49
CA SER A 141 13.46 -12.36 7.24
C SER A 141 13.72 -13.31 6.07
N ALA A 142 14.92 -13.87 5.97
CA ALA A 142 15.27 -14.84 4.94
C ALA A 142 14.55 -16.19 5.12
N GLU A 143 14.41 -16.67 6.36
CA GLU A 143 13.65 -17.89 6.68
C GLU A 143 12.18 -17.77 6.25
N ARG A 144 11.53 -16.65 6.57
CA ARG A 144 10.16 -16.37 6.11
C ARG A 144 10.06 -16.28 4.59
N MET A 145 11.07 -15.70 3.95
CA MET A 145 11.12 -15.57 2.50
C MET A 145 11.18 -16.94 1.83
N GLN A 146 11.99 -17.87 2.33
CA GLN A 146 12.04 -19.24 1.83
C GLN A 146 10.69 -19.95 1.91
N ALA A 147 10.00 -19.83 3.05
CA ALA A 147 8.71 -20.47 3.24
C ALA A 147 7.59 -19.85 2.38
N PHE A 148 7.61 -18.54 2.14
CA PHE A 148 6.47 -17.81 1.58
C PHE A 148 6.84 -16.77 0.50
N TRP A 149 7.85 -17.02 -0.34
CA TRP A 149 8.33 -16.04 -1.32
C TRP A 149 7.23 -15.49 -2.25
N TRP A 150 6.29 -16.35 -2.68
CA TRP A 150 5.19 -15.98 -3.56
C TRP A 150 4.26 -14.96 -2.91
N PHE A 151 4.06 -15.06 -1.59
CA PHE A 151 3.24 -14.12 -0.82
C PHE A 151 3.84 -12.72 -0.86
N TYR A 152 5.15 -12.60 -0.64
CA TYR A 152 5.85 -11.31 -0.69
C TYR A 152 5.91 -10.75 -2.11
N LEU A 153 6.06 -11.60 -3.14
CA LEU A 153 6.03 -11.16 -4.53
C LEU A 153 4.66 -10.58 -4.92
N VAL A 154 3.57 -11.27 -4.57
CA VAL A 154 2.21 -10.79 -4.83
C VAL A 154 1.95 -9.49 -4.07
N LEU A 155 2.31 -9.44 -2.78
CA LEU A 155 2.14 -8.24 -1.97
C LEU A 155 2.95 -7.05 -2.51
N LEU A 156 4.18 -7.27 -2.99
CA LEU A 156 5.00 -6.23 -3.63
C LEU A 156 4.29 -5.63 -4.85
N ILE A 157 3.82 -6.47 -5.78
CA ILE A 157 3.17 -6.02 -7.01
C ILE A 157 1.87 -5.27 -6.69
N LEU A 158 1.03 -5.83 -5.82
CA LEU A 158 -0.25 -5.22 -5.46
C LEU A 158 -0.05 -3.91 -4.69
N GLY A 159 0.84 -3.92 -3.69
CA GLY A 159 1.16 -2.77 -2.85
C GLY A 159 1.66 -1.59 -3.66
N GLU A 160 2.65 -1.84 -4.53
CA GLU A 160 3.23 -0.78 -5.35
C GLU A 160 2.26 -0.29 -6.44
N TYR A 161 1.48 -1.18 -7.07
CA TYR A 161 0.40 -0.76 -7.97
C TYR A 161 -0.60 0.17 -7.25
N HIS A 162 -1.08 -0.27 -6.08
CA HIS A 162 -2.08 0.48 -5.31
C HIS A 162 -1.55 1.85 -4.88
N ALA A 163 -0.32 1.90 -4.37
CA ALA A 163 0.34 3.12 -3.92
C ALA A 163 0.65 4.08 -5.07
N GLY A 164 1.29 3.61 -6.14
CA GLY A 164 1.71 4.43 -7.28
C GLY A 164 0.52 5.08 -7.98
N PHE A 165 -0.51 4.30 -8.32
CA PHE A 165 -1.73 4.86 -8.93
C PHE A 165 -2.58 5.65 -7.93
N GLY A 166 -2.53 5.29 -6.64
CA GLY A 166 -3.24 6.00 -5.57
C GLY A 166 -2.75 7.42 -5.41
N ILE A 167 -1.43 7.61 -5.26
CA ILE A 167 -0.85 8.94 -5.11
C ILE A 167 -1.06 9.79 -6.37
N TYR A 168 -0.92 9.19 -7.56
CA TYR A 168 -1.24 9.85 -8.83
C TYR A 168 -2.68 10.40 -8.82
N ARG A 169 -3.66 9.56 -8.46
CA ARG A 169 -5.08 9.97 -8.45
C ARG A 169 -5.38 11.02 -7.41
N GLN A 170 -4.78 10.97 -6.22
CA GLN A 170 -5.00 11.99 -5.20
C GLN A 170 -4.49 13.36 -5.66
N PHE A 171 -3.27 13.43 -6.17
CA PHE A 171 -2.71 14.68 -6.69
C PHE A 171 -3.49 15.28 -7.85
N VAL A 172 -4.02 14.44 -8.76
CA VAL A 172 -4.90 14.89 -9.84
C VAL A 172 -6.27 15.32 -9.29
N LYS A 173 -6.86 14.58 -8.33
CA LYS A 173 -8.16 14.89 -7.70
C LYS A 173 -8.16 16.27 -7.06
N TRP A 174 -7.07 16.63 -6.39
CA TRP A 174 -6.93 17.92 -5.69
C TRP A 174 -6.35 19.04 -6.58
N GLY A 175 -6.07 18.75 -7.86
CA GLY A 175 -5.60 19.75 -8.81
C GLY A 175 -4.18 20.26 -8.54
N TRP A 176 -3.38 19.55 -7.75
CA TRP A 176 -2.03 19.97 -7.37
C TRP A 176 -1.03 19.81 -8.52
N PHE A 177 -1.21 18.81 -9.37
CA PHE A 177 -0.29 18.51 -10.47
C PHE A 177 -1.03 18.10 -11.75
N PRO A 178 -0.46 18.40 -12.94
CA PRO A 178 -1.04 17.98 -14.22
C PRO A 178 -0.87 16.48 -14.47
N ARG A 179 -1.88 15.86 -15.11
CA ARG A 179 -1.99 14.41 -15.31
C ARG A 179 -0.78 13.77 -16.02
N LYS A 180 -0.37 14.33 -17.18
CA LYS A 180 0.66 13.72 -18.03
C LYS A 180 2.02 13.57 -17.33
N PRO A 181 2.68 14.65 -16.84
CA PRO A 181 3.99 14.50 -16.21
C PRO A 181 3.92 13.70 -14.91
N LEU A 182 2.87 13.86 -14.11
CA LEU A 182 2.70 13.09 -12.89
C LEU A 182 2.56 11.59 -13.17
N GLY A 183 1.84 11.22 -14.23
CA GLY A 183 1.72 9.82 -14.66
C GLY A 183 3.07 9.20 -15.05
N TYR A 184 3.97 9.96 -15.69
CA TYR A 184 5.33 9.48 -15.98
C TYR A 184 6.17 9.34 -14.71
N ILE A 185 6.16 10.36 -13.85
CA ILE A 185 6.93 10.35 -12.59
C ILE A 185 6.50 9.17 -11.71
N SER A 186 5.19 8.97 -11.52
CA SER A 186 4.64 7.87 -10.74
C SER A 186 5.10 6.51 -11.28
N LYS A 187 5.04 6.30 -12.61
CA LYS A 187 5.52 5.06 -13.23
C LYS A 187 7.02 4.83 -13.05
N VAL A 188 7.83 5.88 -13.14
CA VAL A 188 9.28 5.78 -12.94
C VAL A 188 9.60 5.40 -11.50
N ILE A 189 8.97 6.05 -10.51
CA ILE A 189 9.15 5.72 -9.10
C ILE A 189 8.73 4.27 -8.85
N THR A 190 7.56 3.86 -9.36
CA THR A 190 7.08 2.48 -9.25
C THR A 190 8.04 1.48 -9.89
N ALA A 191 8.61 1.77 -11.06
CA ALA A 191 9.59 0.89 -11.69
C ALA A 191 10.87 0.74 -10.84
N ILE A 192 11.36 1.83 -10.24
CA ILE A 192 12.54 1.82 -9.35
C ILE A 192 12.24 0.98 -8.11
N ILE A 193 11.12 1.26 -7.42
CA ILE A 193 10.74 0.56 -6.18
C ILE A 193 10.48 -0.93 -6.44
N LEU A 194 9.79 -1.29 -7.53
CA LEU A 194 9.61 -2.69 -7.92
C LEU A 194 10.95 -3.37 -8.19
N THR A 195 11.88 -2.71 -8.89
CA THR A 195 13.20 -3.29 -9.19
C THR A 195 13.99 -3.52 -7.90
N LEU A 196 14.03 -2.54 -6.99
CA LEU A 196 14.66 -2.68 -5.68
C LEU A 196 14.00 -3.78 -4.85
N GLY A 197 12.67 -3.84 -4.84
CA GLY A 197 11.91 -4.87 -4.15
C GLY A 197 12.24 -6.27 -4.67
N LEU A 198 12.18 -6.48 -5.98
CA LEU A 198 12.51 -7.77 -6.61
C LEU A 198 13.95 -8.19 -6.32
N ALA A 199 14.91 -7.25 -6.38
CA ALA A 199 16.29 -7.53 -6.02
C ALA A 199 16.43 -7.93 -4.54
N ALA A 200 15.75 -7.23 -3.63
CA ALA A 200 15.76 -7.56 -2.20
C ALA A 200 15.13 -8.93 -1.93
N LEU A 201 13.98 -9.24 -2.55
CA LEU A 201 13.34 -10.56 -2.47
C LEU A 201 14.30 -11.67 -2.90
N TRP A 202 15.01 -11.47 -4.01
CA TRP A 202 16.01 -12.42 -4.52
C TRP A 202 17.16 -12.65 -3.52
N VAL A 203 17.68 -11.59 -2.91
CA VAL A 203 18.76 -11.71 -1.90
C VAL A 203 18.27 -12.44 -0.66
N PHE A 204 17.07 -12.13 -0.14
CA PHE A 204 16.50 -12.87 0.98
C PHE A 204 16.27 -14.35 0.67
N LEU A 205 15.81 -14.67 -0.54
CA LEU A 205 15.70 -16.06 -0.99
C LEU A 205 17.07 -16.74 -0.97
N LYS A 206 18.08 -16.16 -1.62
CA LYS A 206 19.43 -16.75 -1.63
C LYS A 206 20.01 -16.92 -0.22
N LEU A 207 19.73 -15.98 0.67
CA LEU A 207 20.17 -16.03 2.05
C LEU A 207 19.51 -17.16 2.86
N GLY A 208 18.22 -17.39 2.69
CA GLY A 208 17.51 -18.41 3.48
C GLY A 208 17.74 -19.83 2.98
N GLY A 209 18.21 -19.99 1.74
CA GLY A 209 18.53 -21.30 1.14
C GLY A 209 20.01 -21.69 1.30
N ALA A 210 20.80 -20.89 2.01
CA ALA A 210 22.20 -21.13 2.35
C ALA A 210 22.30 -21.60 3.80
#